data_AF-A0A2V9P2Z4-F1
#
_entry.id   AF-A0A2V9P2Z4-F1
#
_cell.length_a   1.000
_cell.length_b   1.000
_cell.length_c   1.000
_cell.angle_alpha   90.00
_cell.angle_beta   90.00
_cell.angle_gamma   90.00
#
_symmetry.space_group_name_H-M   'P 1'
#
loop_
_entity.id
_entity.type
_entity.pdbx_description
1 polymer ?
#
loop_
_entity_poly.entity_id
_entity_poly.type
_entity_poly.pdbx_seq_one_letter_code
_entity_poly.pdbx_strand_id
1 'polypeptide(L)'
;MSLSLSDLLKRMLEMSGSDLHITTNSPPQVRVHGHLVPLDLPQMTPAETKQLAYSVMTDSQKHRFEEHLELDFSFGLKGLARFRANVFNQRGATSAVFRVIPFEIKSFNQLGLPAVVAKLCEKPRGLVLVTGPTGSGKSTTLASMIDKINSERHDHILTIEDPIEFVHMNKNCVVNQRELHADTKSFGDALRAALREDPDVVLIGEMRDLETIESALRIAETGHLTFGTLHTNSASSTINRVIDVFPAHQQSQIRAQLSLVLEGIMCQSLLPTSNGKGRAMAMEILVPNAAVRNLIREDKIHQIYSAMQSGQEKFGMQTFNQSLATLYSQKQITLEVALARSSNQDELQEMINRGATLAGRGGAGPAARGTATGKN
;
A
#
# COMPACT_ATOMS: atom_id res chain seq x y z
N MET A 1 -33.79 -20.63 11.47
CA MET A 1 -32.55 -20.43 12.22
C MET A 1 -32.03 -19.05 11.88
N SER A 2 -31.83 -18.17 12.86
CA SER A 2 -31.16 -16.89 12.64
C SER A 2 -29.69 -17.17 12.29
N LEU A 3 -29.24 -16.84 11.07
CA LEU A 3 -27.83 -16.97 10.71
C LEU A 3 -26.98 -16.00 11.53
N SER A 4 -25.87 -16.48 12.07
CA SER A 4 -24.90 -15.62 12.75
C SER A 4 -24.06 -14.83 11.72
N LEU A 5 -23.43 -13.74 12.15
CA LEU A 5 -22.48 -13.02 11.30
C LEU A 5 -21.33 -13.93 10.85
N SER A 6 -20.87 -14.84 11.71
CA SER A 6 -19.83 -15.82 11.36
C SER A 6 -20.25 -16.72 10.20
N ASP A 7 -21.52 -17.13 10.14
CA ASP A 7 -22.03 -17.96 9.04
C ASP A 7 -22.07 -17.17 7.72
N LEU A 8 -22.46 -15.89 7.79
CA LEU A 8 -22.49 -15.01 6.62
C LEU A 8 -21.08 -14.75 6.07
N LEU A 9 -20.12 -14.50 6.95
CA LEU A 9 -18.71 -14.31 6.58
C LEU A 9 -18.10 -15.59 6.02
N LYS A 10 -18.45 -16.76 6.56
CA LYS A 10 -18.02 -18.04 6.00
C LYS A 10 -18.57 -18.25 4.58
N ARG A 11 -19.86 -17.99 4.34
CA ARG A 11 -20.45 -18.03 3.01
C ARG A 11 -19.79 -17.04 2.04
N MET A 12 -19.48 -15.83 2.51
CA MET A 12 -18.73 -14.84 1.74
C MET A 12 -17.42 -15.42 1.21
N LEU A 13 -16.65 -16.11 2.07
CA LEU A 13 -15.38 -16.74 1.69
C LEU A 13 -15.57 -17.94 0.76
N GLU A 14 -16.56 -18.80 1.01
CA GLU A 14 -16.90 -19.93 0.13
C GLU A 14 -17.26 -19.48 -1.29
N MET A 15 -17.86 -18.29 -1.43
CA MET A 15 -18.16 -17.65 -2.71
C MET A 15 -16.97 -16.89 -3.31
N SER A 16 -15.78 -16.92 -2.69
CA SER A 16 -14.62 -16.10 -3.08
C SER A 16 -14.95 -14.60 -3.14
N GLY A 17 -15.83 -14.15 -2.24
CA GLY A 17 -16.27 -12.76 -2.15
C GLY A 17 -15.24 -11.85 -1.48
N SER A 18 -15.19 -10.59 -1.91
CA SER A 18 -14.30 -9.57 -1.35
C SER A 18 -14.91 -8.80 -0.17
N ASP A 19 -16.21 -8.53 -0.24
CA ASP A 19 -16.93 -7.71 0.73
C ASP A 19 -18.33 -8.30 1.02
N LEU A 20 -18.75 -8.31 2.28
CA LEU A 20 -20.10 -8.62 2.73
C LEU A 20 -20.79 -7.32 3.15
N HIS A 21 -21.93 -7.03 2.54
CA HIS A 21 -22.77 -5.87 2.81
C HIS A 21 -24.00 -6.28 3.62
N ILE A 22 -24.22 -5.60 4.75
CA ILE A 22 -25.35 -5.76 5.65
C ILE A 22 -26.11 -4.43 5.71
N THR A 23 -27.37 -4.43 5.28
CA THR A 23 -28.22 -3.23 5.28
C THR A 23 -29.71 -3.60 5.35
N THR A 24 -30.53 -2.67 5.82
CA THR A 24 -31.97 -2.89 5.96
C THR A 24 -32.70 -2.96 4.63
N ASN A 25 -33.83 -3.69 4.59
CA ASN A 25 -34.66 -3.92 3.40
C ASN A 25 -33.91 -4.56 2.21
N SER A 26 -32.83 -5.27 2.51
CA SER A 26 -32.04 -6.02 1.54
C SER A 26 -31.60 -7.34 2.18
N PRO A 27 -31.53 -8.45 1.43
CA PRO A 27 -30.78 -9.60 1.91
C PRO A 27 -29.30 -9.23 2.05
N PRO A 28 -28.51 -9.95 2.88
CA PRO A 28 -27.05 -9.82 2.85
C PRO A 28 -26.53 -9.98 1.43
N GLN A 29 -25.62 -9.11 1.01
CA GLN A 29 -25.04 -9.17 -0.32
C GLN A 29 -23.53 -9.38 -0.24
N VAL A 30 -23.01 -10.25 -1.09
CA VAL A 30 -21.59 -10.51 -1.21
C VAL A 30 -21.09 -9.94 -2.53
N ARG A 31 -19.98 -9.20 -2.49
CA ARG A 31 -19.29 -8.75 -3.70
C ARG A 31 -18.43 -9.89 -4.24
N VAL A 32 -18.80 -10.43 -5.40
CA VAL A 32 -18.03 -11.47 -6.11
C VAL A 32 -17.61 -10.91 -7.46
N HIS A 33 -16.31 -10.93 -7.75
CA HIS A 33 -15.73 -10.37 -9.00
C HIS A 33 -16.20 -8.94 -9.33
N GLY A 34 -16.37 -8.10 -8.32
CA GLY A 34 -16.79 -6.70 -8.48
C GLY A 34 -18.30 -6.46 -8.46
N HIS A 35 -19.13 -7.50 -8.61
CA HIS A 35 -20.59 -7.40 -8.64
C HIS A 35 -21.21 -7.82 -7.31
N LEU A 36 -22.27 -7.14 -6.88
CA LEU A 36 -23.02 -7.54 -5.70
C LEU A 36 -23.99 -8.67 -6.03
N VAL A 37 -23.92 -9.75 -5.25
CA VAL A 37 -24.76 -10.93 -5.38
C VAL A 37 -25.53 -11.10 -4.06
N PRO A 38 -26.88 -11.06 -4.08
CA PRO A 38 -27.67 -11.30 -2.88
C PRO A 38 -27.58 -12.77 -2.47
N LEU A 39 -27.44 -13.01 -1.16
CA LEU A 39 -27.62 -14.35 -0.61
C LEU A 39 -29.10 -14.75 -0.63
N ASP A 40 -29.36 -16.05 -0.79
CA ASP A 40 -30.72 -16.61 -0.69
C ASP A 40 -31.19 -16.62 0.77
N LEU A 41 -31.55 -15.44 1.26
CA LEU A 41 -32.00 -15.14 2.61
C LEU A 41 -33.07 -14.03 2.56
N PRO A 42 -33.92 -13.91 3.59
CA PRO A 42 -34.88 -12.81 3.70
C PRO A 42 -34.19 -11.43 3.78
N GLN A 43 -34.97 -10.39 3.49
CA GLN A 43 -34.54 -9.01 3.73
C GLN A 43 -34.33 -8.75 5.21
N MET A 44 -33.29 -7.97 5.53
CA MET A 44 -32.94 -7.67 6.92
C MET A 44 -33.74 -6.49 7.48
N THR A 45 -34.15 -6.63 8.74
CA THR A 45 -34.76 -5.60 9.56
C THR A 45 -33.70 -4.74 10.27
N PRO A 46 -34.04 -3.52 10.73
CA PRO A 46 -33.11 -2.69 11.52
C PRO A 46 -32.56 -3.36 12.78
N ALA A 47 -33.37 -4.22 13.42
CA ALA A 47 -32.94 -4.96 14.61
C ALA A 47 -31.86 -6.00 14.26
N GLU A 48 -32.04 -6.72 13.16
CA GLU A 48 -31.09 -7.74 12.70
C GLU A 48 -29.77 -7.13 12.25
N THR A 49 -29.79 -6.04 11.49
CA THR A 49 -28.54 -5.40 11.04
C THR A 49 -27.73 -4.86 12.23
N LYS A 50 -28.41 -4.25 13.21
CA LYS A 50 -27.76 -3.80 14.47
C LYS A 50 -27.18 -4.98 15.23
N GLN A 51 -27.94 -6.07 15.40
CA GLN A 51 -27.49 -7.27 16.10
C GLN A 51 -26.23 -7.87 15.46
N LEU A 52 -26.21 -8.00 14.13
CA LEU A 52 -25.06 -8.54 13.40
C LEU A 52 -23.84 -7.64 13.54
N ALA A 53 -23.99 -6.33 13.32
CA ALA A 53 -22.87 -5.39 13.44
C ALA A 53 -22.28 -5.37 14.86
N TYR A 54 -23.13 -5.40 15.89
CA TYR A 54 -22.70 -5.33 17.30
C TYR A 54 -22.06 -6.62 17.80
N SER A 55 -22.31 -7.76 17.13
CA SER A 55 -21.80 -9.07 17.53
C SER A 55 -20.28 -9.20 17.48
N VAL A 56 -19.61 -8.32 16.73
CA VAL A 56 -18.15 -8.29 16.57
C VAL A 56 -17.49 -7.05 17.16
N MET A 57 -18.28 -6.16 17.77
CA MET A 57 -17.77 -4.97 18.46
C MET A 57 -17.52 -5.24 19.93
N THR A 58 -16.41 -4.72 20.45
CA THR A 58 -16.19 -4.54 21.89
C THR A 58 -17.12 -3.46 22.46
N ASP A 59 -17.30 -3.41 23.78
CA ASP A 59 -18.16 -2.39 24.40
C ASP A 59 -17.63 -0.97 24.18
N SER A 60 -16.30 -0.79 24.17
CA SER A 60 -15.70 0.51 23.81
C SER A 60 -15.98 0.90 22.36
N GLN A 61 -15.97 -0.06 21.43
CA GLN A 61 -16.30 0.18 20.03
C GLN A 61 -17.78 0.53 19.84
N LYS A 62 -18.69 -0.17 20.53
CA LYS A 62 -20.13 0.16 20.52
C LYS A 62 -20.36 1.60 20.98
N HIS A 63 -19.74 1.99 22.10
CA HIS A 63 -19.86 3.35 22.62
C HIS A 63 -19.38 4.40 21.60
N ARG A 64 -18.19 4.20 21.00
CA ARG A 64 -17.67 5.09 19.95
C ARG A 64 -18.58 5.16 18.73
N PHE A 65 -19.13 4.03 18.30
CA PHE A 65 -20.07 3.99 17.18
C PHE A 65 -21.37 4.74 17.51
N GLU A 66 -21.89 4.61 18.72
CA GLU A 66 -23.10 5.33 19.16
C GLU A 66 -22.86 6.84 19.30
N GLU A 67 -21.64 7.26 19.65
CA GLU A 67 -21.24 8.67 19.74
C GLU A 67 -20.99 9.31 18.36
N HIS A 68 -20.28 8.61 17.48
CA HIS A 68 -19.80 9.18 16.20
C HIS A 68 -20.62 8.76 14.98
N LEU A 69 -21.52 7.78 15.11
CA LEU A 69 -22.35 7.22 14.02
C LEU A 69 -21.60 6.50 12.90
N GLU A 70 -20.27 6.46 12.96
CA GLU A 70 -19.38 5.65 12.11
C GLU A 70 -18.26 4.99 12.92
N LEU A 71 -17.81 3.81 12.48
CA LEU A 71 -16.67 3.10 13.07
C LEU A 71 -15.98 2.18 12.06
N ASP A 72 -14.67 2.37 11.89
CA ASP A 72 -13.75 1.42 11.25
C ASP A 72 -12.99 0.61 12.32
N PHE A 73 -12.84 -0.70 12.10
CA PHE A 73 -12.02 -1.58 12.97
C PHE A 73 -11.70 -2.91 12.27
N SER A 74 -10.71 -3.64 12.77
CA SER A 74 -10.46 -5.03 12.38
C SER A 74 -10.87 -6.04 13.45
N PHE A 75 -11.18 -7.26 13.02
CA PHE A 75 -11.34 -8.40 13.92
C PHE A 75 -10.94 -9.71 13.23
N GLY A 76 -10.61 -10.72 14.03
CA GLY A 76 -10.29 -12.07 13.55
C GLY A 76 -11.35 -13.07 13.95
N LEU A 77 -11.73 -13.97 13.02
CA LEU A 77 -12.49 -15.16 13.34
C LEU A 77 -11.57 -16.38 13.26
N LYS A 78 -11.39 -17.07 14.40
CA LYS A 78 -10.48 -18.21 14.51
C LYS A 78 -10.87 -19.30 13.52
N GLY A 79 -9.89 -19.76 12.75
CA GLY A 79 -10.07 -20.81 11.74
C GLY A 79 -10.77 -20.35 10.46
N LEU A 80 -11.00 -19.04 10.30
CA LEU A 80 -11.68 -18.48 9.14
C LEU A 80 -10.82 -17.44 8.42
N ALA A 81 -10.88 -16.17 8.84
CA ALA A 81 -10.08 -15.10 8.30
C ALA A 81 -10.04 -13.90 9.26
N ARG A 82 -9.24 -12.89 8.92
CA ARG A 82 -9.39 -11.55 9.47
C ARG A 82 -10.27 -10.71 8.54
N PHE A 83 -10.98 -9.76 9.15
CA PHE A 83 -11.88 -8.88 8.45
C PHE A 83 -11.69 -7.44 8.92
N ARG A 84 -11.79 -6.52 7.98
CA ARG A 84 -12.01 -5.11 8.26
C ARG A 84 -13.51 -4.85 8.24
N ALA A 85 -14.04 -4.21 9.26
CA ALA A 85 -15.41 -3.73 9.32
C ALA A 85 -15.44 -2.21 9.20
N ASN A 86 -16.40 -1.73 8.43
CA ASN A 86 -16.88 -0.35 8.50
C ASN A 86 -18.38 -0.40 8.85
N VAL A 87 -18.76 0.21 9.96
CA VAL A 87 -20.13 0.26 10.45
C VAL A 87 -20.59 1.70 10.51
N PHE A 88 -21.76 1.99 9.97
CA PHE A 88 -22.29 3.34 9.82
C PHE A 88 -23.81 3.34 9.92
N ASN A 89 -24.41 4.50 10.19
CA ASN A 89 -25.86 4.66 10.17
C ASN A 89 -26.34 5.20 8.82
N GLN A 90 -27.43 4.64 8.31
CA GLN A 90 -28.13 5.13 7.12
C GLN A 90 -29.64 5.05 7.33
N ARG A 91 -30.37 6.13 7.00
CA ARG A 91 -31.84 6.20 7.10
C ARG A 91 -32.39 5.74 8.47
N GLY A 92 -31.69 6.07 9.56
CA GLY A 92 -32.08 5.72 10.92
C GLY A 92 -31.83 4.26 11.31
N ALA A 93 -31.07 3.49 10.52
CA ALA A 93 -30.71 2.11 10.83
C ALA A 93 -29.20 1.86 10.66
N THR A 94 -28.68 0.89 11.40
CA THR A 94 -27.28 0.46 11.31
C THR A 94 -27.05 -0.36 10.04
N SER A 95 -25.97 -0.06 9.32
CA SER A 95 -25.45 -0.81 8.19
C SER A 95 -23.97 -1.13 8.40
N ALA A 96 -23.48 -2.20 7.79
CA ALA A 96 -22.10 -2.63 7.92
C ALA A 96 -21.55 -3.21 6.62
N VAL A 97 -20.25 -2.99 6.39
CA VAL A 97 -19.48 -3.61 5.32
C VAL A 97 -18.29 -4.33 5.93
N PHE A 98 -18.13 -5.61 5.61
CA PHE A 98 -17.02 -6.44 6.06
C PHE A 98 -16.16 -6.85 4.87
N ARG A 99 -14.87 -6.53 4.91
CA ARG A 99 -13.89 -6.90 3.87
C ARG A 99 -12.95 -7.96 4.41
N VAL A 100 -12.71 -9.02 3.64
CA VAL A 100 -11.67 -10.01 3.99
C VAL A 100 -10.28 -9.38 3.91
N ILE A 101 -9.49 -9.59 4.96
CA ILE A 101 -8.07 -9.22 5.01
C ILE A 101 -7.26 -10.45 4.56
N PRO A 102 -6.49 -10.36 3.46
CA PRO A 102 -5.74 -11.50 2.93
C PRO A 102 -4.55 -11.87 3.83
N PHE A 103 -4.33 -13.17 4.05
CA PHE A 103 -3.08 -13.69 4.63
C PHE A 103 -1.98 -13.85 3.59
N GLU A 104 -2.35 -14.09 2.33
CA GLU A 104 -1.39 -14.26 1.25
C GLU A 104 -0.79 -12.89 0.86
N ILE A 105 0.51 -12.74 1.10
CA ILE A 105 1.27 -11.60 0.64
C ILE A 105 1.86 -11.95 -0.72
N LYS A 106 1.56 -11.14 -1.74
CA LYS A 106 2.07 -11.35 -3.09
C LYS A 106 3.59 -11.11 -3.12
N SER A 107 4.31 -11.90 -3.91
CA SER A 107 5.72 -11.68 -4.18
C SER A 107 5.96 -10.48 -5.11
N PHE A 108 7.19 -9.95 -5.10
CA PHE A 108 7.63 -8.87 -6.00
C PHE A 108 7.35 -9.20 -7.47
N ASN A 109 7.59 -10.46 -7.88
CA ASN A 109 7.37 -10.92 -9.25
C ASN A 109 5.88 -10.92 -9.62
N GLN A 110 5.00 -11.38 -8.72
CA GLN A 110 3.55 -11.37 -8.93
C GLN A 110 2.99 -9.94 -9.03
N LEU A 111 3.58 -8.99 -8.31
CA LEU A 111 3.22 -7.57 -8.39
C LEU A 111 3.88 -6.85 -9.59
N GLY A 112 4.87 -7.47 -10.22
CA GLY A 112 5.65 -6.84 -11.29
C GLY A 112 6.54 -5.70 -10.80
N LEU A 113 6.95 -5.70 -9.53
CA LEU A 113 7.82 -4.66 -8.96
C LEU A 113 9.22 -4.69 -9.61
N PRO A 114 9.78 -3.54 -9.99
CA PRO A 114 11.16 -3.46 -10.48
C PRO A 114 12.19 -3.89 -9.44
N ALA A 115 13.32 -4.45 -9.87
CA ALA A 115 14.36 -4.98 -8.98
C ALA A 115 14.94 -3.95 -8.00
N VAL A 116 14.93 -2.66 -8.37
CA VAL A 116 15.35 -1.56 -7.50
C VAL A 116 14.52 -1.48 -6.21
N VAL A 117 13.23 -1.87 -6.24
CA VAL A 117 12.36 -1.89 -5.05
C VAL A 117 12.84 -2.94 -4.04
N ALA A 118 13.31 -4.09 -4.52
CA ALA A 118 13.88 -5.13 -3.65
C ALA A 118 15.17 -4.64 -2.96
N LYS A 119 16.01 -3.89 -3.68
CA LYS A 119 17.24 -3.29 -3.12
C LYS A 119 16.96 -2.26 -2.02
N LEU A 120 15.82 -1.56 -2.06
CA LEU A 120 15.42 -0.66 -0.98
C LEU A 120 15.18 -1.42 0.34
N CYS A 121 14.75 -2.69 0.25
CA CYS A 121 14.56 -3.56 1.41
C CYS A 121 15.89 -4.07 2.01
N GLU A 122 17.03 -3.82 1.36
CA GLU A 122 18.38 -4.20 1.83
C GLU A 122 19.08 -3.02 2.55
N LYS A 123 18.44 -1.85 2.60
CA LYS A 123 19.00 -0.67 3.27
C LYS A 123 19.07 -0.89 4.78
N PRO A 124 20.19 -0.57 5.44
CA PRO A 124 20.29 -0.76 6.88
C PRO A 124 19.46 0.26 7.67
N ARG A 125 19.18 1.43 7.08
CA ARG A 125 18.46 2.55 7.70
C ARG A 125 17.96 3.55 6.65
N GLY A 126 17.11 4.47 7.07
CA GLY A 126 16.62 5.59 6.27
C GLY A 126 15.12 5.52 6.01
N LEU A 127 14.61 6.45 5.21
CA LEU A 127 13.18 6.63 4.93
C LEU A 127 12.85 6.17 3.51
N VAL A 128 11.90 5.26 3.38
CA VAL A 128 11.35 4.78 2.12
C VAL A 128 9.86 5.11 2.07
N LEU A 129 9.44 5.82 1.02
CA LEU A 129 8.06 6.28 0.86
C LEU A 129 7.38 5.58 -0.29
N VAL A 130 6.19 5.02 -0.04
CA VAL A 130 5.29 4.49 -1.08
C VAL A 130 4.07 5.41 -1.17
N THR A 131 3.88 6.04 -2.32
CA THR A 131 2.87 7.08 -2.51
C THR A 131 1.94 6.77 -3.68
N GLY A 132 0.88 7.57 -3.82
CA GLY A 132 -0.15 7.42 -4.84
C GLY A 132 -1.55 7.52 -4.23
N PRO A 133 -2.61 7.57 -5.05
CA PRO A 133 -3.98 7.74 -4.57
C PRO A 133 -4.48 6.51 -3.79
N THR A 134 -5.65 6.64 -3.17
CA THR A 134 -6.35 5.50 -2.57
C THR A 134 -6.56 4.39 -3.60
N GLY A 135 -6.28 3.14 -3.23
CA GLY A 135 -6.44 1.99 -4.11
C GLY A 135 -5.36 1.82 -5.19
N SER A 136 -4.22 2.52 -5.08
CA SER A 136 -3.08 2.38 -6.01
C SER A 136 -2.13 1.21 -5.72
N GLY A 137 -2.39 0.41 -4.67
CA GLY A 137 -1.56 -0.75 -4.31
C GLY A 137 -0.43 -0.48 -3.31
N LYS A 138 -0.44 0.68 -2.64
CA LYS A 138 0.58 1.06 -1.62
C LYS A 138 0.77 0.00 -0.54
N SER A 139 -0.30 -0.35 0.17
CA SER A 139 -0.27 -1.34 1.25
C SER A 139 0.17 -2.71 0.75
N THR A 140 -0.20 -3.08 -0.47
CA THR A 140 0.22 -4.35 -1.08
C THR A 140 1.72 -4.37 -1.38
N THR A 141 2.27 -3.26 -1.89
CA THR A 141 3.71 -3.13 -2.12
C THR A 141 4.47 -3.17 -0.80
N LEU A 142 4.03 -2.41 0.20
CA LEU A 142 4.65 -2.40 1.53
C LEU A 142 4.60 -3.77 2.19
N ALA A 143 3.47 -4.48 2.10
CA ALA A 143 3.36 -5.84 2.60
C ALA A 143 4.41 -6.75 1.94
N SER A 144 4.58 -6.69 0.61
CA SER A 144 5.63 -7.46 -0.06
C SER A 144 7.04 -7.09 0.41
N MET A 145 7.31 -5.79 0.60
CA MET A 145 8.61 -5.31 1.08
C MET A 145 8.91 -5.79 2.50
N ILE A 146 7.95 -5.65 3.42
CA ILE A 146 8.07 -6.11 4.80
C ILE A 146 8.19 -7.64 4.86
N ASP A 147 7.44 -8.37 4.03
CA ASP A 147 7.53 -9.83 3.97
C ASP A 147 8.90 -10.32 3.47
N LYS A 148 9.52 -9.60 2.52
CA LYS A 148 10.90 -9.88 2.09
C LYS A 148 11.89 -9.65 3.24
N ILE A 149 11.80 -8.51 3.94
CA ILE A 149 12.65 -8.23 5.11
C ILE A 149 12.49 -9.34 6.15
N ASN A 150 11.25 -9.68 6.50
CA ASN A 150 10.91 -10.74 7.45
C ASN A 150 11.48 -12.12 7.05
N SER A 151 11.61 -12.37 5.74
CA SER A 151 12.12 -13.64 5.21
C SER A 151 13.65 -13.69 5.11
N GLU A 152 14.33 -12.56 5.06
CA GLU A 152 15.78 -12.50 4.73
C GLU A 152 16.64 -11.96 5.87
N ARG A 153 16.06 -11.23 6.82
CA ARG A 153 16.75 -10.62 7.96
C ARG A 153 16.39 -11.27 9.29
N HIS A 154 17.09 -10.90 10.35
CA HIS A 154 16.84 -11.35 11.73
C HIS A 154 16.65 -10.13 12.63
N ASP A 155 15.67 -9.31 12.25
CA ASP A 155 15.42 -7.97 12.77
C ASP A 155 14.09 -7.94 13.55
N HIS A 156 13.85 -6.86 14.29
CA HIS A 156 12.53 -6.53 14.84
C HIS A 156 11.80 -5.56 13.91
N ILE A 157 10.62 -5.97 13.44
CA ILE A 157 9.73 -5.18 12.59
C ILE A 157 8.53 -4.72 13.41
N LEU A 158 8.32 -3.41 13.49
CA LEU A 158 7.17 -2.78 14.13
C LEU A 158 6.31 -2.07 13.08
N THR A 159 5.02 -2.40 12.99
CA THR A 159 4.07 -1.68 12.14
C THR A 159 3.03 -0.94 12.98
N ILE A 160 2.66 0.26 12.54
CA ILE A 160 1.61 1.08 13.15
C ILE A 160 0.63 1.44 12.02
N GLU A 161 -0.61 0.97 12.11
CA GLU A 161 -1.56 0.97 10.99
C GLU A 161 -2.97 1.40 11.43
N ASP A 162 -3.80 1.86 10.48
CA ASP A 162 -5.17 2.34 10.72
C ASP A 162 -6.10 1.98 9.54
N PRO A 163 -6.73 0.78 9.55
CA PRO A 163 -6.42 -0.38 10.38
C PRO A 163 -5.30 -1.25 9.75
N ILE A 164 -5.00 -2.41 10.36
CA ILE A 164 -4.05 -3.38 9.79
C ILE A 164 -4.61 -3.96 8.47
N GLU A 165 -3.88 -3.80 7.36
CA GLU A 165 -4.34 -4.23 6.02
C GLU A 165 -3.77 -5.59 5.59
N PHE A 166 -2.62 -6.01 6.13
CA PHE A 166 -2.01 -7.31 5.89
C PHE A 166 -1.45 -7.86 7.20
N VAL A 167 -1.58 -9.17 7.41
CA VAL A 167 -1.00 -9.81 8.60
C VAL A 167 0.31 -10.51 8.26
N HIS A 168 1.35 -10.13 8.97
CA HIS A 168 2.68 -10.69 8.84
C HIS A 168 2.91 -11.73 9.95
N MET A 169 3.04 -13.00 9.55
CA MET A 169 3.48 -14.05 10.47
C MET A 169 4.99 -13.94 10.68
N ASN A 170 5.47 -14.22 11.89
CA ASN A 170 6.90 -14.29 12.16
C ASN A 170 7.58 -15.33 11.25
N LYS A 171 8.70 -14.94 10.64
CA LYS A 171 9.58 -15.83 9.89
C LYS A 171 10.96 -15.80 10.53
N ASN A 172 11.91 -15.08 9.95
CA ASN A 172 13.24 -14.87 10.55
C ASN A 172 13.26 -13.60 11.41
N CYS A 173 12.33 -12.66 11.19
CA CYS A 173 12.11 -11.50 12.05
C CYS A 173 11.00 -11.74 13.09
N VAL A 174 11.05 -10.94 14.16
CA VAL A 174 9.90 -10.73 15.05
C VAL A 174 9.06 -9.59 14.47
N VAL A 175 7.76 -9.82 14.26
CA VAL A 175 6.85 -8.80 13.72
C VAL A 175 5.77 -8.45 14.73
N ASN A 176 5.74 -7.19 15.16
CA ASN A 176 4.70 -6.63 16.00
C ASN A 176 3.88 -5.61 15.18
N GLN A 177 2.57 -5.82 15.07
CA GLN A 177 1.67 -4.91 14.37
C GLN A 177 0.72 -4.26 15.37
N ARG A 178 0.60 -2.94 15.32
CA ARG A 178 -0.24 -2.15 16.23
C ARG A 178 -1.30 -1.39 15.44
N GLU A 179 -2.56 -1.71 15.70
CA GLU A 179 -3.71 -1.02 15.11
C GLU A 179 -4.11 0.20 15.96
N LEU A 180 -4.32 1.34 15.30
CA LEU A 180 -4.86 2.52 15.96
C LEU A 180 -6.22 2.24 16.59
N HIS A 181 -6.44 2.83 17.76
CA HIS A 181 -7.64 2.71 18.57
C HIS A 181 -7.96 1.30 19.10
N ALA A 182 -7.10 0.31 18.84
CA ALA A 182 -7.14 -1.02 19.43
C ALA A 182 -5.89 -1.28 20.30
N ASP A 183 -4.69 -1.18 19.71
CA ASP A 183 -3.41 -1.47 20.36
C ASP A 183 -2.64 -0.20 20.80
N THR A 184 -3.01 0.94 20.23
CA THR A 184 -2.46 2.25 20.55
C THR A 184 -3.49 3.36 20.34
N LYS A 185 -3.35 4.49 21.01
CA LYS A 185 -4.34 5.58 20.92
C LYS A 185 -4.16 6.47 19.69
N SER A 186 -2.92 6.71 19.28
CA SER A 186 -2.55 7.59 18.17
C SER A 186 -1.22 7.17 17.55
N PHE A 187 -0.93 7.68 16.34
CA PHE A 187 0.38 7.53 15.71
C PHE A 187 1.48 8.15 16.58
N GLY A 188 1.29 9.36 17.10
CA GLY A 188 2.28 10.04 17.94
C GLY A 188 2.64 9.26 19.21
N ASP A 189 1.67 8.67 19.90
CA ASP A 189 1.93 7.83 21.08
C ASP A 189 2.70 6.56 20.69
N ALA A 190 2.30 5.90 19.60
CA ALA A 190 2.95 4.68 19.13
C ALA A 190 4.39 4.94 18.68
N LEU A 191 4.64 6.02 17.93
CA LEU A 191 5.96 6.36 17.41
C LEU A 191 6.92 6.80 18.52
N ARG A 192 6.42 7.47 19.57
CA ARG A 192 7.21 7.77 20.77
C ARG A 192 7.58 6.49 21.53
N ALA A 193 6.66 5.54 21.63
CA ALA A 193 6.91 4.25 22.27
C ALA A 193 7.87 3.38 21.44
N ALA A 194 7.75 3.40 20.11
CA ALA A 194 8.59 2.63 19.19
C ALA A 194 10.09 2.79 19.45
N LEU A 195 10.56 3.99 19.79
CA LEU A 195 11.98 4.24 20.12
C LEU A 195 12.50 3.49 21.36
N ARG A 196 11.61 2.87 22.15
CA ARG A 196 11.94 2.03 23.31
C ARG A 196 11.51 0.57 23.15
N GLU A 197 10.96 0.23 21.99
CA GLU A 197 10.52 -1.12 21.65
C GLU A 197 11.61 -1.89 20.89
N ASP A 198 12.82 -1.32 20.77
CA ASP A 198 13.97 -1.90 20.06
C ASP A 198 13.66 -2.37 18.62
N PRO A 199 12.97 -1.56 17.78
CA PRO A 199 12.75 -1.92 16.38
C PRO A 199 14.03 -1.73 15.56
N ASP A 200 14.18 -2.49 14.48
CA ASP A 200 15.13 -2.20 13.40
C ASP A 200 14.41 -1.58 12.19
N VAL A 201 13.17 -2.04 11.97
CA VAL A 201 12.30 -1.63 10.86
C VAL A 201 10.98 -1.11 11.40
N VAL A 202 10.57 0.08 10.97
CA VAL A 202 9.30 0.70 11.37
C VAL A 202 8.46 0.99 10.14
N LEU A 203 7.23 0.47 10.10
CA LEU A 203 6.21 0.85 9.12
C LEU A 203 5.19 1.78 9.76
N ILE A 204 5.04 2.96 9.17
CA ILE A 204 4.06 3.96 9.54
C ILE A 204 3.00 3.98 8.44
N GLY A 205 1.76 3.59 8.77
CA GLY A 205 0.67 3.44 7.81
C GLY A 205 0.51 4.64 6.88
N GLU A 206 0.04 5.77 7.39
CA GLU A 206 -0.10 7.01 6.60
C GLU A 206 0.43 8.21 7.37
N MET A 207 1.30 9.01 6.73
CA MET A 207 1.86 10.21 7.33
C MET A 207 1.00 11.44 6.98
N ARG A 208 -0.08 11.64 7.74
CA ARG A 208 -1.08 12.70 7.48
C ARG A 208 -0.69 14.06 8.04
N ASP A 209 -0.23 14.07 9.28
CA ASP A 209 0.00 15.27 10.08
C ASP A 209 1.49 15.53 10.32
N LEU A 210 1.78 16.74 10.84
CA LEU A 210 3.13 17.20 11.14
C LEU A 210 3.82 16.26 12.13
N GLU A 211 3.13 15.87 13.21
CA GLU A 211 3.69 15.05 14.30
C GLU A 211 4.16 13.68 13.79
N THR A 212 3.36 13.05 12.91
CA THR A 212 3.69 11.75 12.32
C THR A 212 4.87 11.88 11.35
N ILE A 213 4.90 12.92 10.52
CA ILE A 213 6.02 13.15 9.57
C ILE A 213 7.32 13.46 10.33
N GLU A 214 7.27 14.31 11.36
CA GLU A 214 8.42 14.63 12.21
C GLU A 214 8.97 13.38 12.89
N SER A 215 8.09 12.57 13.46
CA SER A 215 8.45 11.31 14.11
C SER A 215 9.09 10.32 13.13
N ALA A 216 8.55 10.20 11.92
CA ALA A 216 9.10 9.34 10.87
C ALA A 216 10.52 9.77 10.47
N LEU A 217 10.76 11.07 10.29
CA LEU A 217 12.08 11.61 9.98
C LEU A 217 13.08 11.34 11.11
N ARG A 218 12.66 11.51 12.36
CA ARG A 218 13.49 11.24 13.55
C ARG A 218 13.83 9.76 13.70
N ILE A 219 12.86 8.87 13.48
CA ILE A 219 13.09 7.41 13.52
C ILE A 219 14.09 7.00 12.43
N ALA A 220 13.92 7.51 11.20
CA ALA A 220 14.84 7.25 10.11
C ALA A 220 16.26 7.80 10.39
N GLU A 221 16.37 8.98 10.99
CA GLU A 221 17.65 9.60 11.36
C GLU A 221 18.38 8.83 12.47
N THR A 222 17.64 8.23 13.40
CA THR A 222 18.20 7.47 14.53
C THR A 222 18.67 6.06 14.15
N GLY A 223 18.67 5.72 12.87
CA GLY A 223 19.30 4.50 12.36
C GLY A 223 18.33 3.36 12.01
N HIS A 224 17.03 3.62 11.99
CA HIS A 224 16.01 2.63 11.65
C HIS A 224 15.68 2.68 10.16
N LEU A 225 15.29 1.55 9.58
CA LEU A 225 14.67 1.53 8.25
C LEU A 225 13.17 1.82 8.41
N THR A 226 12.76 3.00 7.96
CA THR A 226 11.40 3.51 8.14
C THR A 226 10.66 3.50 6.82
N PHE A 227 9.45 2.93 6.82
CA PHE A 227 8.52 2.94 5.72
C PHE A 227 7.34 3.86 6.03
N GLY A 228 6.87 4.60 5.04
CA GLY A 228 5.70 5.48 5.18
C GLY A 228 4.89 5.58 3.90
N THR A 229 3.62 5.97 4.02
CA THR A 229 2.80 6.33 2.86
C THR A 229 2.31 7.78 2.90
N LEU A 230 2.13 8.33 1.69
CA LEU A 230 1.44 9.59 1.42
C LEU A 230 0.53 9.42 0.19
N HIS A 231 -0.36 10.39 -0.06
CA HIS A 231 -1.25 10.40 -1.23
C HIS A 231 -0.79 11.30 -2.38
N THR A 232 0.50 11.62 -2.43
CA THR A 232 1.13 12.38 -3.52
C THR A 232 1.34 11.52 -4.76
N ASN A 233 1.43 12.16 -5.93
CA ASN A 233 1.44 11.46 -7.22
C ASN A 233 2.82 11.47 -7.93
N SER A 234 3.81 12.16 -7.38
CA SER A 234 5.17 12.23 -7.93
C SER A 234 6.22 12.36 -6.83
N ALA A 235 7.48 12.06 -7.14
CA ALA A 235 8.58 12.15 -6.19
C ALA A 235 8.80 13.59 -5.73
N SER A 236 8.79 14.55 -6.66
CA SER A 236 8.89 15.98 -6.34
C SER A 236 7.73 16.47 -5.47
N SER A 237 6.49 16.10 -5.78
CA SER A 237 5.33 16.48 -4.95
C SER A 237 5.37 15.83 -3.56
N THR A 238 5.89 14.60 -3.46
CA THR A 238 6.11 13.92 -2.18
C THR A 238 7.10 14.68 -1.31
N ILE A 239 8.23 15.11 -1.88
CA ILE A 239 9.25 15.88 -1.16
C ILE A 239 8.65 17.22 -0.69
N ASN A 240 7.99 17.97 -1.57
CA ASN A 240 7.30 19.21 -1.20
C ASN A 240 6.28 18.97 -0.07
N ARG A 241 5.42 17.95 -0.18
CA ARG A 241 4.41 17.64 0.84
C ARG A 241 5.01 17.37 2.21
N VAL A 242 6.15 16.68 2.28
CA VAL A 242 6.87 16.41 3.54
C VAL A 242 7.44 17.69 4.14
N ILE A 243 7.88 18.66 3.32
CA ILE A 243 8.46 19.93 3.80
C ILE A 243 7.38 20.94 4.16
N ASP A 244 6.34 21.07 3.34
CA ASP A 244 5.34 22.14 3.40
C ASP A 244 4.38 22.02 4.59
N VAL A 245 4.33 20.87 5.26
CA VAL A 245 3.62 20.74 6.54
C VAL A 245 4.28 21.51 7.67
N PHE A 246 5.59 21.77 7.57
CA PHE A 246 6.35 22.46 8.60
C PHE A 246 6.28 23.98 8.42
N PRO A 247 6.30 24.74 9.54
CA PRO A 247 6.43 26.20 9.49
C PRO A 247 7.66 26.64 8.69
N ALA A 248 7.56 27.76 7.97
CA ALA A 248 8.60 28.24 7.05
C ALA A 248 10.02 28.33 7.68
N HIS A 249 10.10 28.67 8.97
CA HIS A 249 11.38 28.78 9.68
C HIS A 249 12.08 27.43 9.93
N GLN A 250 11.37 26.31 9.85
CA GLN A 250 11.91 24.95 10.04
C GLN A 250 12.20 24.25 8.71
N GLN A 251 11.63 24.71 7.61
CA GLN A 251 11.69 24.00 6.32
C GLN A 251 13.12 23.77 5.81
N SER A 252 14.06 24.69 6.06
CA SER A 252 15.47 24.51 5.70
C SER A 252 16.12 23.34 6.45
N GLN A 253 15.83 23.20 7.74
CA GLN A 253 16.28 22.08 8.56
C GLN A 253 15.65 20.77 8.09
N ILE A 254 14.35 20.77 7.80
CA ILE A 254 13.64 19.58 7.31
C ILE A 254 14.17 19.14 5.93
N ARG A 255 14.47 20.08 5.02
CA ARG A 255 15.15 19.77 3.75
C ARG A 255 16.49 19.09 3.98
N ALA A 256 17.29 19.62 4.91
CA ALA A 256 18.59 19.03 5.24
C ALA A 256 18.42 17.60 5.79
N GLN A 257 17.53 17.41 6.75
CA GLN A 257 17.25 16.10 7.36
C GLN A 257 16.73 15.09 6.31
N LEU A 258 15.71 15.46 5.53
CA LEU A 258 15.16 14.63 4.46
C LEU A 258 16.25 14.25 3.43
N SER A 259 17.14 15.18 3.07
CA SER A 259 18.25 14.91 2.14
C SER A 259 19.22 13.84 2.67
N LEU A 260 19.32 13.66 3.99
CA LEU A 260 20.18 12.68 4.64
C LEU A 260 19.49 11.33 4.77
N VAL A 261 18.22 11.31 5.18
CA VAL A 261 17.54 10.06 5.52
C VAL A 261 16.79 9.42 4.36
N LEU A 262 16.41 10.16 3.32
CA LEU A 262 15.60 9.60 2.23
C LEU A 262 16.39 8.56 1.41
N GLU A 263 15.85 7.35 1.30
CA GLU A 263 16.44 6.24 0.55
C GLU A 263 15.66 5.86 -0.71
N GLY A 264 14.36 6.16 -0.76
CA GLY A 264 13.56 5.94 -1.97
C GLY A 264 12.16 6.52 -1.90
N ILE A 265 11.62 6.92 -3.05
CA ILE A 265 10.22 7.27 -3.23
C ILE A 265 9.66 6.46 -4.40
N MET A 266 8.52 5.81 -4.18
CA MET A 266 7.79 5.04 -5.19
C MET A 266 6.37 5.57 -5.32
N CYS A 267 6.04 6.20 -6.45
CA CYS A 267 4.69 6.74 -6.68
C CYS A 267 3.90 5.80 -7.60
N GLN A 268 2.77 5.28 -7.14
CA GLN A 268 2.05 4.18 -7.79
C GLN A 268 0.70 4.61 -8.33
N SER A 269 0.31 4.00 -9.45
CA SER A 269 -1.05 4.04 -9.97
C SER A 269 -1.42 2.71 -10.61
N LEU A 270 -2.67 2.27 -10.43
CA LEU A 270 -3.20 1.06 -11.05
C LEU A 270 -4.09 1.43 -12.23
N LEU A 271 -3.69 0.97 -13.42
CA LEU A 271 -4.31 1.29 -14.69
C LEU A 271 -5.09 0.10 -15.23
N PRO A 272 -6.25 0.27 -15.86
CA PRO A 272 -6.97 -0.85 -16.48
C PRO A 272 -6.11 -1.48 -17.58
N THR A 273 -6.05 -2.81 -17.61
CA THR A 273 -5.32 -3.52 -18.67
C THR A 273 -6.05 -3.44 -20.00
N SER A 274 -5.32 -3.55 -21.10
CA SER A 274 -5.84 -3.55 -22.48
C SER A 274 -6.89 -4.63 -22.73
N ASN A 275 -6.81 -5.76 -22.02
CA ASN A 275 -7.77 -6.86 -22.09
C ASN A 275 -8.99 -6.69 -21.17
N GLY A 276 -9.07 -5.63 -20.37
CA GLY A 276 -10.16 -5.34 -19.44
C GLY A 276 -10.31 -6.29 -18.24
N LYS A 277 -9.42 -7.27 -18.08
CA LYS A 277 -9.53 -8.34 -17.06
C LYS A 277 -8.73 -8.05 -15.77
N GLY A 278 -8.06 -6.91 -15.67
CA GLY A 278 -7.22 -6.62 -14.52
C GLY A 278 -6.68 -5.20 -14.51
N ARG A 279 -5.64 -4.99 -13.70
CA ARG A 279 -4.94 -3.72 -13.58
C ARG A 279 -3.43 -3.93 -13.69
N ALA A 280 -2.76 -3.04 -14.41
CA ALA A 280 -1.31 -2.96 -14.50
C ALA A 280 -0.82 -1.81 -13.59
N MET A 281 0.32 -1.99 -12.93
CA MET A 281 0.91 -0.97 -12.07
C MET A 281 1.88 -0.10 -12.88
N ALA A 282 1.61 1.21 -12.93
CA ALA A 282 2.58 2.21 -13.32
C ALA A 282 3.27 2.75 -12.06
N MET A 283 4.60 2.85 -12.08
CA MET A 283 5.39 3.27 -10.93
C MET A 283 6.48 4.25 -11.34
N GLU A 284 6.49 5.41 -10.70
CA GLU A 284 7.63 6.32 -10.68
C GLU A 284 8.55 5.96 -9.50
N ILE A 285 9.87 5.93 -9.71
CA ILE A 285 10.86 5.51 -8.71
C ILE A 285 12.01 6.52 -8.65
N LEU A 286 12.19 7.15 -7.49
CA LEU A 286 13.34 7.98 -7.16
C LEU A 286 14.22 7.26 -6.13
N VAL A 287 15.52 7.17 -6.39
CA VAL A 287 16.53 6.64 -5.44
C VAL A 287 17.59 7.70 -5.18
N PRO A 288 17.61 8.41 -4.04
CA PRO A 288 18.43 9.61 -3.87
C PRO A 288 19.94 9.36 -3.99
N ASN A 289 20.52 9.82 -5.10
CA ASN A 289 21.96 9.93 -5.29
C ASN A 289 22.49 11.28 -4.75
N ALA A 290 23.81 11.49 -4.80
CA ALA A 290 24.42 12.74 -4.30
C ALA A 290 23.84 14.01 -4.94
N ALA A 291 23.53 13.98 -6.23
CA ALA A 291 22.93 15.11 -6.93
C ALA A 291 21.51 15.40 -6.43
N VAL A 292 20.65 14.39 -6.33
CA VAL A 292 19.28 14.52 -5.79
C VAL A 292 19.30 15.05 -4.36
N ARG A 293 20.21 14.55 -3.51
CA ARG A 293 20.33 15.01 -2.12
C ARG A 293 20.73 16.49 -2.05
N ASN A 294 21.62 16.95 -2.92
CA ASN A 294 21.96 18.37 -3.04
C ASN A 294 20.78 19.20 -3.56
N LEU A 295 20.04 18.72 -4.56
CA LEU A 295 18.83 19.41 -5.07
C LEU A 295 17.77 19.60 -3.98
N ILE A 296 17.58 18.61 -3.09
CA ILE A 296 16.68 18.72 -1.94
C ILE A 296 17.20 19.80 -0.99
N ARG A 297 18.49 19.81 -0.65
CA ARG A 297 19.08 20.78 0.28
C ARG A 297 19.02 22.22 -0.23
N GLU A 298 19.23 22.41 -1.52
CA GLU A 298 19.25 23.72 -2.19
C GLU A 298 17.87 24.21 -2.64
N ASP A 299 16.79 23.52 -2.29
CA ASP A 299 15.42 23.88 -2.67
C ASP A 299 15.17 23.90 -4.19
N LYS A 300 15.86 23.02 -4.92
CA LYS A 300 15.78 22.86 -6.38
C LYS A 300 14.98 21.60 -6.77
N ILE A 301 13.87 21.37 -6.06
CA ILE A 301 13.05 20.14 -6.17
C ILE A 301 12.47 19.95 -7.58
N HIS A 302 12.25 21.03 -8.33
CA HIS A 302 11.79 20.99 -9.72
C HIS A 302 12.78 20.31 -10.69
N GLN A 303 14.08 20.26 -10.37
CA GLN A 303 15.10 19.62 -11.21
C GLN A 303 15.21 18.10 -10.98
N ILE A 304 14.54 17.57 -9.95
CA ILE A 304 14.59 16.13 -9.62
C ILE A 304 14.06 15.28 -10.77
N TYR A 305 13.07 15.75 -11.53
CA TYR A 305 12.54 15.02 -12.68
C TYR A 305 13.63 14.71 -13.72
N SER A 306 14.46 15.70 -14.07
CA SER A 306 15.58 15.51 -15.01
C SER A 306 16.67 14.62 -14.42
N ALA A 307 16.91 14.70 -13.11
CA ALA A 307 17.82 13.79 -12.42
C ALA A 307 17.32 12.33 -12.49
N MET A 308 16.01 12.10 -12.44
CA MET A 308 15.41 10.78 -12.58
C MET A 308 15.57 10.21 -13.99
N GLN A 309 15.34 11.03 -15.03
CA GLN A 309 15.53 10.62 -16.42
C GLN A 309 16.96 10.12 -16.67
N SER A 310 17.97 10.80 -16.11
CA SER A 310 19.39 10.42 -16.25
C SER A 310 19.84 9.31 -15.30
N GLY A 311 19.09 9.04 -14.22
CA GLY A 311 19.44 8.05 -13.21
C GLY A 311 19.00 6.62 -13.49
N GLN A 312 18.38 6.36 -14.65
CA GLN A 312 17.74 5.09 -14.97
C GLN A 312 18.72 3.90 -14.97
N GLU A 313 19.77 3.96 -15.79
CA GLU A 313 20.70 2.82 -15.94
C GLU A 313 21.48 2.52 -14.66
N LYS A 314 21.97 3.57 -13.99
CA LYS A 314 22.88 3.43 -12.86
C LYS A 314 22.17 3.16 -11.53
N PHE A 315 21.04 3.83 -11.29
CA PHE A 315 20.35 3.82 -10.00
C PHE A 315 18.99 3.12 -10.05
N GLY A 316 18.53 2.70 -11.22
CA GLY A 316 17.20 2.11 -11.39
C GLY A 316 16.07 3.11 -11.21
N MET A 317 16.36 4.41 -11.32
CA MET A 317 15.31 5.44 -11.31
C MET A 317 14.39 5.28 -12.52
N GLN A 318 13.14 5.71 -12.38
CA GLN A 318 12.17 5.62 -13.45
C GLN A 318 11.16 6.75 -13.31
N THR A 319 10.94 7.55 -14.35
CA THR A 319 9.83 8.52 -14.36
C THR A 319 8.50 7.83 -14.61
N PHE A 320 7.39 8.46 -14.21
CA PHE A 320 6.07 7.90 -14.51
C PHE A 320 5.84 7.69 -16.01
N ASN A 321 6.28 8.62 -16.86
CA ASN A 321 6.19 8.51 -18.32
C ASN A 321 7.00 7.33 -18.89
N GLN A 322 8.21 7.07 -18.36
CA GLN A 322 8.98 5.87 -18.73
C GLN A 322 8.22 4.58 -18.35
N SER A 323 7.57 4.56 -17.18
CA SER A 323 6.71 3.44 -16.77
C SER A 323 5.54 3.23 -17.74
N LEU A 324 4.84 4.31 -18.12
CA LEU A 324 3.71 4.27 -19.04
C LEU A 324 4.13 3.77 -20.43
N ALA A 325 5.23 4.30 -20.97
CA ALA A 325 5.80 3.86 -22.24
C ALA A 325 6.15 2.36 -22.21
N THR A 326 6.73 1.88 -21.09
CA THR A 326 7.01 0.45 -20.88
C THR A 326 5.73 -0.38 -20.96
N LEU A 327 4.70 -0.01 -20.19
CA LEU A 327 3.44 -0.76 -20.14
C LEU A 327 2.72 -0.77 -21.51
N TYR A 328 2.75 0.35 -22.23
CA TYR A 328 2.19 0.45 -23.57
C TYR A 328 2.95 -0.42 -24.58
N SER A 329 4.29 -0.35 -24.59
CA SER A 329 5.12 -1.17 -25.49
C SER A 329 4.91 -2.68 -25.27
N GLN A 330 4.66 -3.08 -24.02
CA GLN A 330 4.34 -4.45 -23.63
C GLN A 330 2.86 -4.82 -23.86
N LYS A 331 2.07 -3.93 -24.47
CA LYS A 331 0.64 -4.10 -24.75
C LYS A 331 -0.22 -4.34 -23.50
N GLN A 332 0.27 -3.95 -22.32
CA GLN A 332 -0.46 -4.12 -21.06
C GLN A 332 -1.58 -3.08 -20.91
N ILE A 333 -1.39 -1.88 -21.44
CA ILE A 333 -2.38 -0.78 -21.43
C ILE A 333 -2.58 -0.25 -22.85
N THR A 334 -3.70 0.42 -23.10
CA THR A 334 -3.96 1.12 -24.38
C THR A 334 -3.23 2.46 -24.43
N LEU A 335 -3.02 3.00 -25.64
CA LEU A 335 -2.43 4.33 -25.82
C LEU A 335 -3.27 5.42 -25.14
N GLU A 336 -4.60 5.32 -25.27
CA GLU A 336 -5.55 6.22 -24.64
C GLU A 336 -5.39 6.26 -23.11
N VAL A 337 -5.28 5.09 -22.46
CA VAL A 337 -5.07 4.99 -21.01
C VAL A 337 -3.72 5.58 -20.62
N ALA A 338 -2.67 5.36 -21.42
CA ALA A 338 -1.34 5.91 -21.16
C ALA A 338 -1.35 7.44 -21.22
N LEU A 339 -1.89 8.02 -22.30
CA LEU A 339 -1.96 9.47 -22.50
C LEU A 339 -2.85 10.16 -21.45
N ALA A 340 -4.00 9.57 -21.12
CA ALA A 340 -4.92 10.12 -20.11
C ALA A 340 -4.33 10.18 -18.69
N ARG A 341 -3.27 9.39 -18.41
CA ARG A 341 -2.64 9.30 -17.10
C ARG A 341 -1.29 10.01 -17.02
N SER A 342 -0.73 10.41 -18.15
CA SER A 342 0.51 11.17 -18.20
C SER A 342 0.32 12.60 -17.71
N SER A 343 1.28 13.11 -16.94
CA SER A 343 1.38 14.53 -16.61
C SER A 343 1.97 15.38 -17.74
N ASN A 344 2.61 14.74 -18.73
CA ASN A 344 3.19 15.39 -19.91
C ASN A 344 3.02 14.46 -21.12
N GLN A 345 1.92 14.64 -21.86
CA GLN A 345 1.54 13.77 -22.97
C GLN A 345 2.53 13.86 -24.14
N ASP A 346 3.09 15.04 -24.41
CA ASP A 346 4.04 15.25 -25.50
C ASP A 346 5.32 14.44 -25.26
N GLU A 347 5.88 14.50 -24.06
CA GLU A 347 7.05 13.69 -23.68
C GLU A 347 6.75 12.19 -23.81
N LEU A 348 5.59 11.74 -23.34
CA LEU A 348 5.19 10.33 -23.45
C LEU A 348 5.07 9.91 -24.93
N GLN A 349 4.46 10.73 -25.76
CA GLN A 349 4.29 10.44 -27.18
C GLN A 349 5.65 10.37 -27.89
N GLU A 350 6.58 11.27 -27.57
CA GLU A 350 7.96 11.19 -28.06
C GLU A 350 8.65 9.90 -27.61
N MET A 351 8.53 9.51 -26.34
CA MET A 351 9.09 8.25 -25.84
C MET A 351 8.54 7.02 -26.58
N ILE A 352 7.23 7.01 -26.83
CA ILE A 352 6.56 5.94 -27.57
C ILE A 352 7.04 5.91 -29.03
N ASN A 353 7.11 7.06 -29.69
CA ASN A 353 7.53 7.18 -31.09
C ASN A 353 8.99 6.80 -31.31
N ARG A 354 9.87 7.12 -30.34
CA ARG A 354 11.29 6.71 -30.36
C ARG A 354 11.46 5.19 -30.16
N GLY A 355 10.37 4.46 -29.88
CA GLY A 355 10.38 3.02 -29.72
C GLY A 355 11.18 2.60 -28.50
N ALA A 356 10.89 3.19 -27.33
CA ALA A 356 11.62 2.98 -26.08
C ALA A 356 12.01 1.50 -25.88
N THR A 357 13.26 1.21 -26.25
CA THR A 357 14.02 0.00 -25.93
C THR A 357 14.32 0.05 -24.45
N LEU A 358 13.34 -0.33 -23.62
CA LEU A 358 13.57 -0.53 -22.20
C LEU A 358 14.22 -1.89 -22.00
N ALA A 359 15.45 -1.83 -21.49
CA ALA A 359 16.32 -2.93 -21.13
C ALA A 359 15.54 -4.14 -20.59
N GLY A 360 15.83 -5.30 -21.19
CA GLY A 360 15.16 -6.55 -20.91
C GLY A 360 15.15 -6.88 -19.42
N ARG A 361 13.96 -7.23 -18.92
CA ARG A 361 13.88 -8.17 -17.81
C ARG A 361 14.61 -9.44 -18.27
N GLY A 362 15.73 -9.75 -17.65
CA GLY A 362 16.37 -11.07 -17.73
C GLY A 362 15.43 -12.13 -17.15
N GLY A 363 14.41 -12.51 -17.92
CA GLY A 363 13.56 -13.66 -17.66
C GLY A 363 14.16 -14.86 -18.35
N ALA A 364 14.71 -15.79 -17.56
CA ALA A 364 15.04 -17.13 -18.03
C ALA A 364 13.81 -17.73 -18.72
N GLY A 365 13.91 -17.93 -20.03
CA GLY A 365 12.92 -18.70 -20.78
C GLY A 365 12.88 -20.15 -20.28
N PRO A 366 11.74 -20.85 -20.40
CA PRO A 366 11.66 -22.24 -20.00
C PRO A 366 12.63 -23.04 -20.87
N ALA A 367 13.59 -23.72 -20.24
CA ALA A 367 14.48 -24.64 -20.93
C ALA A 367 13.63 -25.66 -21.68
N ALA A 368 13.68 -25.60 -23.01
CA ALA A 368 13.10 -26.60 -23.88
C ALA A 368 13.70 -27.96 -23.51
N ARG A 369 12.83 -28.91 -23.13
CA ARG A 369 13.19 -30.32 -23.00
C ARG A 369 13.61 -30.82 -24.38
N GLY A 370 14.92 -30.86 -24.60
CA GLY A 370 15.53 -31.59 -25.70
C GLY A 370 15.38 -33.09 -25.46
N THR A 371 14.74 -33.74 -26.41
CA THR A 371 14.74 -35.18 -26.63
C THR A 371 16.17 -35.68 -26.87
N ALA A 372 16.57 -36.73 -26.15
CA ALA A 372 17.68 -37.59 -26.53
C ALA A 372 17.29 -39.05 -26.29
N THR A 373 16.87 -39.69 -27.36
CA THR A 373 16.94 -41.14 -27.57
C THR A 373 18.41 -41.56 -27.66
N GLY A 374 18.79 -42.70 -27.05
CA GLY A 374 20.12 -43.27 -27.29
C GLY A 374 20.57 -44.37 -26.34
N LYS A 375 20.13 -45.61 -26.64
CA LYS A 375 20.80 -46.92 -26.43
C LYS A 375 22.19 -46.91 -25.73
N ASN A 376 22.31 -47.58 -24.59
CA ASN A 376 22.79 -48.97 -24.45
C ASN A 376 22.58 -49.44 -23.01
#